data_AF-A0A942DJG8-F1
#
_entry.id   AF-A0A942DJG8-F1
#
_cell.length_a   1.000
_cell.length_b   1.000
_cell.length_c   1.000
_cell.angle_alpha   90.00
_cell.angle_beta   90.00
_cell.angle_gamma   90.00
#
_symmetry.space_group_name_H-M   'P 1'
#
loop_
_entity.id
_entity.type
_entity.pdbx_description
1 polymer ?
#
loop_
_entity_poly.entity_id
_entity_poly.type
_entity_poly.pdbx_seq_one_letter_code
_entity_poly.pdbx_strand_id
1 'polypeptide(L)'
;MTEAEGTAITTEQFLEFLKKLPWCKQGTNVLVAVDKATPEIIDMFKDHELKVFPTAMTIKMNKSMLKEFQEKYADGMPLPVVVVWKTDGVYIWYRRHKSADFPYDGWTNSEAAAYERERVFIPAEEFGADFGSSHADACSKSKECPTMIPPH
;
A
#
# COMPACT_ATOMS: atom_id res chain seq x y z
N MET A 1 -26.64 0.79 23.60
CA MET A 1 -26.41 2.14 23.04
C MET A 1 -24.99 2.16 22.51
N THR A 2 -24.91 2.33 21.19
CA THR A 2 -23.76 2.79 20.39
C THR A 2 -22.47 1.97 20.45
N GLU A 3 -22.43 0.94 19.59
CA GLU A 3 -21.18 0.42 19.03
C GLU A 3 -20.38 1.58 18.46
N ALA A 4 -19.11 1.67 18.84
CA ALA A 4 -18.19 2.66 18.31
C ALA A 4 -18.07 2.46 16.80
N GLU A 5 -18.69 3.36 16.02
CA GLU A 5 -18.27 3.66 14.66
C GLU A 5 -16.81 4.10 14.74
N GLY A 6 -15.89 3.14 14.64
CA GLY A 6 -14.49 3.40 14.37
C GLY A 6 -14.45 4.23 13.10
N THR A 7 -14.02 5.48 13.25
CA THR A 7 -14.07 6.51 12.22
C THR A 7 -13.35 5.98 10.98
N ALA A 8 -14.10 5.63 9.94
CA ALA A 8 -13.53 5.26 8.66
C ALA A 8 -12.66 6.43 8.18
N ILE A 9 -11.44 6.16 7.75
CA ILE A 9 -10.56 7.21 7.25
C ILE A 9 -11.12 7.69 5.93
N THR A 10 -11.27 9.01 5.76
CA THR A 10 -11.66 9.56 4.47
C THR A 10 -10.50 9.50 3.49
N THR A 11 -10.77 9.50 2.19
CA THR A 11 -9.73 9.56 1.16
C THR A 11 -8.87 10.82 1.27
N GLU A 12 -9.42 11.93 1.78
CA GLU A 12 -8.67 13.15 2.12
C GLU A 12 -7.68 12.93 3.26
N GLN A 13 -8.10 12.26 4.33
CA GLN A 13 -7.21 11.90 5.43
C GLN A 13 -6.12 10.91 4.98
N PHE A 14 -6.47 9.98 4.09
CA PHE A 14 -5.50 9.09 3.47
C PHE A 14 -4.53 9.85 2.57
N LEU A 15 -4.96 10.87 1.83
CA LEU A 15 -4.08 11.76 1.06
C LEU A 15 -3.09 12.51 1.95
N GLU A 16 -3.53 13.00 3.11
CA GLU A 16 -2.66 13.63 4.11
C GLU A 16 -1.64 12.65 4.70
N PHE A 17 -2.03 11.38 4.86
CA PHE A 17 -1.11 10.30 5.22
C PHE A 17 -0.08 10.06 4.12
N LEU A 18 -0.52 9.94 2.85
CA LEU A 18 0.37 9.75 1.71
C LEU A 18 1.42 10.86 1.62
N LYS A 19 1.07 12.13 1.84
CA LYS A 19 2.03 13.25 1.83
C LYS A 19 3.15 13.15 2.86
N LYS A 20 2.96 12.38 3.95
CA LYS A 20 3.94 12.20 5.03
C LYS A 20 4.88 11.03 4.81
N LEU A 21 4.59 10.16 3.85
CA LEU A 21 5.40 8.98 3.59
C LEU A 21 6.78 9.35 3.02
N PRO A 22 7.84 8.59 3.37
CA PRO A 22 9.19 8.81 2.87
C PRO A 22 9.32 8.29 1.44
N TRP A 23 8.71 9.01 0.50
CA TRP A 23 8.68 8.62 -0.91
C TRP A 23 10.07 8.59 -1.54
N CYS A 24 10.23 7.62 -2.43
CA CYS A 24 11.28 7.63 -3.42
C CYS A 24 10.68 7.48 -4.83
N LYS A 25 11.40 7.99 -5.83
CA LYS A 25 10.94 8.05 -7.22
C LYS A 25 11.48 6.86 -8.03
N GLN A 26 10.60 6.13 -8.71
CA GLN A 26 10.94 5.03 -9.60
C GLN A 26 10.47 5.35 -11.04
N GLY A 27 11.22 6.19 -11.77
CA GLY A 27 10.83 6.69 -13.09
C GLY A 27 10.02 7.99 -13.02
N THR A 28 9.43 8.43 -14.13
CA THR A 28 9.02 9.85 -14.28
C THR A 28 7.90 10.31 -13.33
N ASN A 29 6.95 9.45 -12.98
CA ASN A 29 5.74 9.79 -12.20
C ASN A 29 5.29 8.67 -11.25
N VAL A 30 6.22 7.85 -10.78
CA VAL A 30 5.90 6.75 -9.87
C VAL A 30 6.67 6.98 -8.57
N LEU A 31 5.91 7.11 -7.49
CA LEU A 31 6.45 7.19 -6.14
C LEU A 31 6.26 5.84 -5.46
N VAL A 32 7.27 5.41 -4.71
CA VAL A 32 7.25 4.17 -3.96
C VAL A 32 7.67 4.47 -2.52
N ALA A 33 6.93 3.93 -1.57
CA ALA A 33 7.27 3.96 -0.16
C ALA A 33 7.04 2.56 0.43
N VAL A 34 7.95 2.14 1.30
CA VAL A 34 7.77 0.94 2.12
C VAL A 34 7.35 1.41 3.49
N ASP A 35 6.23 0.90 3.97
CA ASP A 35 5.72 1.20 5.31
C ASP A 35 5.13 -0.06 5.94
N LYS A 36 4.58 0.07 7.13
CA LYS A 36 3.81 -0.95 7.83
C LYS A 36 2.34 -0.77 7.46
N ALA A 37 1.56 -1.84 7.52
CA ALA A 37 0.10 -1.79 7.40
C ALA A 37 -0.47 -1.07 8.64
N THR A 38 -0.48 0.26 8.61
CA THR A 38 -1.05 1.09 9.66
C THR A 38 -2.58 1.06 9.59
N PRO A 39 -3.29 1.49 10.65
CA PRO A 39 -4.75 1.55 10.64
C PRO A 39 -5.31 2.33 9.45
N GLU A 40 -4.64 3.42 9.04
CA GLU A 40 -5.01 4.24 7.88
C GLU A 40 -4.98 3.42 6.57
N ILE A 41 -3.96 2.57 6.39
CA ILE A 41 -3.83 1.69 5.24
C ILE A 41 -4.86 0.56 5.29
N ILE A 42 -5.06 -0.04 6.46
CA ILE A 42 -5.98 -1.16 6.66
C ILE A 42 -7.42 -0.74 6.40
N ASP A 43 -7.79 0.47 6.82
CA ASP A 43 -9.14 0.98 6.63
C ASP A 43 -9.47 1.17 5.14
N MET A 44 -8.49 1.63 4.35
CA MET A 44 -8.61 1.72 2.89
C MET A 44 -8.70 0.38 2.17
N PHE A 45 -8.57 -0.76 2.86
CA PHE A 45 -8.80 -2.05 2.23
C PHE A 45 -10.27 -2.46 2.22
N LYS A 46 -11.11 -1.84 3.07
CA LYS A 46 -12.50 -2.28 3.29
C LYS A 46 -13.38 -2.18 2.05
N ASP A 47 -13.15 -1.17 1.22
CA ASP A 47 -14.01 -0.81 0.09
C ASP A 47 -13.42 -1.20 -1.27
N HIS A 48 -12.24 -1.83 -1.29
CA HIS A 48 -11.51 -2.12 -2.52
C HIS A 48 -11.31 -3.61 -2.78
N GLU A 49 -11.25 -3.96 -4.06
CA GLU A 49 -10.92 -5.30 -4.51
C GLU A 49 -9.43 -5.58 -4.38
N LEU A 50 -9.11 -6.81 -4.01
CA LEU A 50 -7.76 -7.33 -3.93
C LEU A 50 -7.44 -8.13 -5.18
N LYS A 51 -6.28 -7.88 -5.75
CA LYS A 51 -5.73 -8.73 -6.80
C LYS A 51 -4.59 -9.57 -6.26
N VAL A 52 -4.70 -10.89 -6.37
CA VAL A 52 -3.70 -11.88 -5.95
C VAL A 52 -2.82 -12.25 -7.13
N PHE A 53 -1.51 -12.22 -6.94
CA PHE A 53 -0.50 -12.58 -7.93
C PHE A 53 0.31 -13.78 -7.43
N PRO A 54 0.78 -14.68 -8.30
CA PRO A 54 0.79 -14.58 -9.77
C PRO A 54 -0.48 -15.05 -10.48
N THR A 55 -1.45 -15.62 -9.76
CA THR A 55 -2.69 -16.18 -10.32
C THR A 55 -3.61 -15.14 -10.99
N ALA A 56 -3.37 -13.85 -10.74
CA ALA A 56 -4.16 -12.71 -11.20
C ALA A 56 -5.64 -12.76 -10.78
N MET A 57 -5.95 -13.52 -9.72
CA MET A 57 -7.30 -13.67 -9.18
C MET A 57 -7.73 -12.39 -8.48
N THR A 58 -8.96 -11.93 -8.73
CA THR A 58 -9.55 -10.79 -8.01
C THR A 58 -10.48 -11.32 -6.93
N ILE A 59 -10.27 -10.91 -5.69
CA ILE A 59 -11.07 -11.30 -4.52
C ILE A 59 -11.53 -10.05 -3.78
N LYS A 60 -12.69 -10.12 -3.13
CA LYS A 60 -13.12 -9.05 -2.22
C LYS A 60 -12.39 -9.18 -0.90
N MET A 61 -11.98 -8.04 -0.34
CA MET A 61 -11.46 -8.01 1.03
C MET A 61 -12.54 -8.52 2.00
N ASN A 62 -12.22 -9.55 2.77
CA ASN A 62 -13.17 -10.12 3.73
C ASN A 62 -12.87 -9.61 5.15
N LYS A 63 -13.88 -9.65 6.03
CA LYS A 63 -13.76 -9.17 7.41
C LYS A 63 -12.67 -9.91 8.21
N SER A 64 -12.45 -11.19 7.92
CA SER A 64 -11.43 -12.00 8.59
C SER A 64 -10.01 -11.55 8.26
N MET A 65 -9.73 -11.20 6.99
CA MET A 65 -8.44 -10.68 6.55
C MET A 65 -8.16 -9.33 7.20
N LEU A 66 -9.14 -8.41 7.19
CA LEU A 66 -9.02 -7.12 7.86
C LEU A 66 -8.71 -7.28 9.36
N LYS A 67 -9.38 -8.22 10.03
CA LYS A 67 -9.13 -8.53 11.43
C LYS A 67 -7.68 -9.00 11.66
N GLU A 68 -7.15 -9.86 10.81
CA GLU A 68 -5.76 -10.32 10.91
C GLU A 68 -4.76 -9.15 10.84
N PHE A 69 -5.00 -8.19 9.95
CA PHE A 69 -4.17 -6.98 9.86
C PHE A 69 -4.23 -6.15 11.15
N GLN A 70 -5.44 -5.94 11.69
CA GLN A 70 -5.65 -5.19 12.93
C GLN A 70 -5.00 -5.89 14.14
N GLU A 71 -5.13 -7.22 14.23
CA GLU A 71 -4.52 -8.03 15.29
C GLU A 71 -2.99 -7.96 15.21
N LYS A 72 -2.40 -8.17 14.03
CA LYS A 72 -0.95 -8.06 13.83
C LYS A 72 -0.41 -6.67 14.17
N TYR A 73 -1.14 -5.61 13.84
CA TYR A 73 -0.77 -4.26 14.23
C TYR A 73 -0.83 -4.08 15.76
N ALA A 74 -1.91 -4.54 16.40
CA ALA A 74 -2.08 -4.47 17.85
C ALA A 74 -1.03 -5.29 18.63
N ASP A 75 -0.59 -6.41 18.06
CA ASP A 75 0.47 -7.28 18.59
C ASP A 75 1.89 -6.70 18.36
N GLY A 76 2.00 -5.50 17.76
CA GLY A 76 3.28 -4.84 17.48
C GLY A 76 4.07 -5.47 16.33
N MET A 77 3.44 -6.35 15.55
CA MET A 77 4.03 -7.03 14.38
C MET A 77 3.27 -6.70 13.09
N PRO A 78 3.10 -5.41 12.73
CA PRO A 78 2.35 -5.04 11.55
C PRO A 78 3.03 -5.56 10.28
N LEU A 79 2.21 -6.00 9.31
CA LEU A 79 2.70 -6.51 8.04
C LEU A 79 3.37 -5.39 7.24
N PRO A 80 4.53 -5.61 6.61
CA PRO A 80 5.10 -4.63 5.71
C PRO A 80 4.27 -4.53 4.43
N VAL A 81 4.17 -3.30 3.93
CA VAL A 81 3.43 -2.95 2.72
C VAL A 81 4.31 -2.07 1.84
N VAL A 82 4.10 -2.17 0.52
CA VAL A 82 4.68 -1.26 -0.46
C VAL A 82 3.56 -0.42 -1.03
N VAL A 83 3.59 0.87 -0.74
CA VAL A 83 2.68 1.84 -1.30
C VAL A 83 3.31 2.41 -2.56
N VAL A 84 2.57 2.40 -3.67
CA VAL A 84 2.99 2.95 -4.96
C VAL A 84 1.99 4.00 -5.39
N TRP A 85 2.40 5.25 -5.45
CA TRP A 85 1.56 6.36 -5.83
C TRP A 85 1.87 6.81 -7.26
N LYS A 86 0.87 6.67 -8.13
CA LYS A 86 0.90 7.03 -9.55
C LYS A 86 -0.16 8.08 -9.86
N THR A 87 -0.11 8.61 -11.08
CA THR A 87 -1.11 9.56 -11.57
C THR A 87 -2.52 8.96 -11.69
N ASP A 88 -2.63 7.65 -11.92
CA ASP A 88 -3.91 6.95 -12.03
C ASP A 88 -4.49 6.51 -10.68
N GLY A 89 -3.70 6.52 -9.61
CA GLY A 89 -4.14 6.12 -8.28
C GLY A 89 -3.01 5.59 -7.40
N VAL A 90 -3.41 4.95 -6.31
CA VAL A 90 -2.51 4.39 -5.30
C VAL A 90 -2.65 2.88 -5.28
N TYR A 91 -1.52 2.19 -5.37
CA TYR A 91 -1.43 0.74 -5.27
C TYR A 91 -0.79 0.37 -3.95
N ILE A 92 -1.39 -0.55 -3.21
CA ILE A 92 -0.84 -1.04 -1.95
C ILE A 92 -0.57 -2.52 -2.12
N TRP A 93 0.71 -2.89 -2.11
CA TRP A 93 1.16 -4.26 -2.22
C TRP A 93 1.52 -4.80 -0.85
N TYR A 94 1.17 -6.04 -0.60
CA TYR A 94 1.55 -6.74 0.61
C TYR A 94 1.65 -8.24 0.36
N ARG A 95 2.12 -8.95 1.37
CA ARG A 95 2.16 -10.41 1.38
C ARG A 95 1.71 -10.92 2.74
N ARG A 96 0.82 -11.92 2.77
CA ARG A 96 0.41 -12.58 4.02
C ARG A 96 1.41 -13.61 4.55
N HIS A 97 2.01 -14.41 3.67
CA HIS A 97 2.93 -15.50 4.02
C HIS A 97 4.39 -15.08 3.84
N LYS A 98 5.32 -15.42 4.75
CA LYS A 98 6.73 -14.94 4.65
C LYS A 98 6.80 -13.42 4.50
N SER A 99 5.98 -12.72 5.28
CA SER A 99 5.80 -11.27 5.17
C SER A 99 6.96 -10.47 5.76
N ALA A 100 7.70 -11.02 6.73
CA ALA A 100 8.75 -10.31 7.46
C ALA A 100 9.85 -9.73 6.55
N ASP A 101 10.17 -10.44 5.47
CA ASP A 101 11.24 -10.06 4.54
C ASP A 101 10.72 -9.30 3.31
N PHE A 102 9.40 -9.12 3.17
CA PHE A 102 8.80 -8.40 2.05
C PHE A 102 9.01 -6.88 2.18
N PRO A 103 9.28 -6.14 1.09
CA PRO A 103 9.47 -6.59 -0.30
C PRO A 103 10.91 -6.99 -0.65
N TYR A 104 11.84 -6.91 0.31
CA TYR A 104 13.28 -7.02 0.09
C TYR A 104 13.75 -8.44 -0.26
N ASP A 105 13.00 -9.45 0.16
CA ASP A 105 13.23 -10.85 -0.19
C ASP A 105 13.18 -11.12 -1.69
N GLY A 106 12.36 -10.35 -2.42
CA GLY A 106 12.31 -10.36 -3.89
C GLY A 106 13.65 -10.05 -4.55
N TRP A 107 14.58 -9.41 -3.85
CA TRP A 107 15.88 -9.02 -4.39
C TRP A 107 16.97 -10.04 -4.10
N THR A 108 16.88 -10.74 -2.96
CA THR A 108 17.88 -11.70 -2.52
C THR A 108 17.50 -13.14 -2.86
N ASN A 109 16.21 -13.40 -3.09
CA ASN A 109 15.70 -14.73 -3.37
C ASN A 109 14.77 -14.71 -4.60
N SER A 110 15.23 -15.26 -5.72
CA SER A 110 14.43 -15.41 -6.94
C SER A 110 13.16 -16.26 -6.75
N GLU A 111 13.13 -17.16 -5.76
CA GLU A 111 11.93 -17.93 -5.41
C GLU A 111 10.85 -17.07 -4.76
N ALA A 112 11.20 -15.90 -4.23
CA ALA A 112 10.23 -14.95 -3.67
C ALA A 112 9.24 -14.44 -4.71
N ALA A 113 9.61 -14.48 -6.01
CA ALA A 113 8.69 -14.14 -7.09
C ALA A 113 7.47 -15.09 -7.16
N ALA A 114 7.64 -16.34 -6.71
CA ALA A 114 6.59 -17.35 -6.68
C ALA A 114 5.67 -17.24 -5.47
N TYR A 115 6.08 -16.53 -4.41
CA TYR A 115 5.21 -16.31 -3.25
C TYR A 115 4.04 -15.41 -3.63
N GLU A 116 2.85 -15.78 -3.14
CA GLU A 116 1.64 -15.00 -3.37
C GLU A 116 1.80 -13.57 -2.86
N ARG A 117 1.34 -12.60 -3.65
CA ARG A 117 1.34 -11.18 -3.29
C ARG A 117 -0.03 -10.62 -3.60
N GLU A 118 -0.52 -9.79 -2.71
CA GLU A 118 -1.80 -9.11 -2.87
C GLU A 118 -1.59 -7.64 -3.17
N ARG A 119 -2.50 -7.09 -3.98
CA ARG A 119 -2.50 -5.69 -4.35
C ARG A 119 -3.89 -5.10 -4.25
N VAL A 120 -4.01 -4.02 -3.50
CA VAL A 120 -5.18 -3.13 -3.50
C VAL A 120 -4.90 -1.98 -4.46
N PHE A 121 -5.93 -1.53 -5.18
CA PHE A 121 -5.87 -0.33 -6.01
C PHE A 121 -6.97 0.64 -5.61
N ILE A 122 -6.56 1.89 -5.34
CA ILE A 122 -7.42 3.00 -4.99
C ILE A 122 -7.29 4.03 -6.13
N PRO A 123 -8.32 4.21 -6.97
CA PRO A 123 -8.26 5.11 -8.12
C PRO A 123 -8.13 6.58 -7.69
N ALA A 124 -7.43 7.37 -8.51
CA ALA A 124 -7.23 8.81 -8.29
C ALA A 124 -8.53 9.59 -8.14
N GLU A 125 -9.61 9.13 -8.79
CA GLU A 125 -10.93 9.76 -8.79
C GLU A 125 -11.53 9.88 -7.37
N GLU A 126 -11.16 8.98 -6.46
CA GLU A 126 -11.67 8.95 -5.09
C GLU A 126 -11.00 9.97 -4.15
N PHE A 127 -9.85 10.52 -4.55
CA PHE A 127 -9.09 11.50 -3.78
C PHE A 127 -9.45 12.96 -4.12
N GLY A 128 -10.27 13.18 -5.15
CA GLY A 128 -10.67 14.52 -5.59
C GLY A 128 -9.59 15.29 -6.35
N ALA A 129 -9.86 16.57 -6.60
CA ALA A 129 -9.07 17.41 -7.51
C ALA A 129 -7.62 17.65 -7.05
N ASP A 130 -7.36 17.58 -5.74
CA ASP A 130 -6.05 17.86 -5.14
C ASP A 130 -5.04 16.71 -5.29
N PHE A 131 -5.47 15.53 -5.74
CA PHE A 131 -4.61 14.36 -5.89
C PHE A 131 -3.44 14.61 -6.84
N GLY A 132 -3.73 15.16 -8.03
CA GLY A 132 -2.71 15.42 -9.05
C GLY A 132 -1.66 16.44 -8.59
N SER A 133 -2.11 17.54 -7.97
CA SER A 133 -1.21 18.56 -7.42
C SER A 133 -0.34 18.02 -6.28
N SER A 134 -0.93 17.21 -5.39
CA SER A 134 -0.22 16.57 -4.28
C SER A 134 0.82 15.56 -4.78
N HIS A 135 0.47 14.77 -5.80
CA HIS A 135 1.39 13.82 -6.43
C HIS A 135 2.57 14.53 -7.11
N ALA A 136 2.32 15.62 -7.83
CA ALA A 136 3.36 16.40 -8.49
C ALA A 136 4.32 17.08 -7.49
N ASP A 137 3.79 17.62 -6.39
CA ASP A 137 4.59 18.17 -5.29
C ASP A 137 5.48 17.10 -4.64
N ALA A 138 4.90 15.94 -4.32
CA ALA A 138 5.64 14.81 -3.76
C ALA A 138 6.73 14.30 -4.74
N CYS A 139 6.42 14.21 -6.04
CA CYS A 139 7.40 13.86 -7.08
C CYS A 139 8.57 14.83 -7.16
N SER A 140 8.32 16.11 -6.93
CA SER A 140 9.35 17.16 -7.00
C SER A 140 10.27 17.15 -5.77
N LYS A 141 9.77 16.69 -4.62
CA LYS A 141 10.52 16.59 -3.36
C LYS A 141 11.24 15.25 -3.18
N SER A 142 10.79 14.22 -3.89
CA SER A 142 11.32 12.86 -3.76
C SER A 142 12.62 12.67 -4.53
N LYS A 143 13.57 11.96 -3.92
CA LYS A 143 14.79 11.49 -4.59
C LYS A 143 14.53 10.17 -5.31
N GLU A 144 15.37 9.81 -6.26
CA GLU A 144 15.33 8.48 -6.87
C GLU A 144 15.42 7.39 -5.81
N CYS A 145 14.64 6.33 -5.98
CA CYS A 145 14.76 5.16 -5.12
C CYS A 145 16.20 4.64 -5.16
N PRO A 146 16.79 4.31 -3.99
CA PRO A 146 18.12 3.74 -3.98
C PRO A 146 18.15 2.54 -4.93
N THR A 147 19.21 2.44 -5.72
CA THR A 147 19.42 1.47 -6.82
C THR A 147 19.35 0.00 -6.38
N MET A 148 19.11 -0.26 -5.08
CA MET A 148 18.72 -1.57 -4.56
C MET A 148 17.31 -2.01 -4.96
N ILE A 149 16.54 -1.18 -5.68
CA ILE A 149 15.43 -1.66 -6.51
C ILE A 149 15.99 -1.93 -7.93
N PRO A 150 16.43 -3.15 -8.26
CA PRO A 150 17.03 -3.42 -9.56
C PRO A 150 16.02 -3.19 -10.70
N PRO A 151 16.46 -2.61 -11.83
CA PRO A 151 15.63 -2.49 -13.02
C PRO A 151 15.51 -3.87 -13.69
N HIS A 152 14.36 -4.50 -13.47
CA HIS A 152 13.82 -5.68 -14.17
C HIS A 152 14.39 -7.05 -13.83
#